data_AF-A0A8T1TW38-F1
#
_entry.id   AF-A0A8T1TW38-F1
#
_cell.length_a   1.000
_cell.length_b   1.000
_cell.length_c   1.000
_cell.angle_alpha   90.00
_cell.angle_beta   90.00
_cell.angle_gamma   90.00
#
_symmetry.space_group_name_H-M   'P 1'
#
loop_
_entity.id
_entity.type
_entity.pdbx_description
1 polymer ?
#
loop_
_entity_poly.entity_id
_entity_poly.type
_entity_poly.pdbx_seq_one_letter_code
_entity_poly.pdbx_strand_id
1 'polypeptide(L)'
;MVRSFGTACAFAGALAVASAQPSYVYKFEAANAAGVDGSIQIKYAAENSSTATITAALDFSRVNQSDIVAFDNNCTMDMVTGWKWHIHTKWNSTLSSDSFKQCAKAATANHYDPLRACGPVSEYNAEPECEAKIKDYACNPANYSANPLACEKGDLSGKFGAFKLAEDATVSSEWTDEHFPLPSENTETWSIVLHAMCGQDSRIACALRTEAEAGVDQVDQSTPVQGSPDQSTAAGCVVSLAAAQPAFVYHFDAATAAGVEGAIRFKYASDDSSIAVISAALDFSQVNQSAIRAFDRMCVGPVTEYKWHIHVRWASRLRSTSFGQCSLRATGNHYDPLFACSPDSEHIDLPQCKAKSVKYACNPENYASDPRVCEKGDLSGKFGNLVLNDEQKVTGSWVDKHAPLPSENRPSWSIVLHAVCDHHATRFACAKEEEA
;
A
#
# COMPACT_ATOMS: atom_id res chain seq x y z
N MET A 1 -44.49 -51.83 19.17
CA MET A 1 -43.26 -51.74 18.35
C MET A 1 -42.83 -50.29 18.29
N VAL A 2 -41.54 -50.06 18.48
CA VAL A 2 -40.90 -48.77 18.76
C VAL A 2 -40.84 -47.87 17.52
N ARG A 3 -40.95 -46.56 17.75
CA ARG A 3 -40.85 -45.44 16.80
C ARG A 3 -39.52 -45.41 16.05
N SER A 4 -39.49 -44.86 14.84
CA SER A 4 -38.35 -44.05 14.40
C SER A 4 -38.77 -43.06 13.30
N PHE A 5 -38.73 -41.77 13.62
CA PHE A 5 -38.71 -40.66 12.66
C PHE A 5 -37.22 -40.38 12.38
N GLY A 6 -36.80 -40.52 11.12
CA GLY A 6 -35.44 -40.19 10.70
C GLY A 6 -35.31 -38.69 10.47
N THR A 7 -34.65 -38.00 11.40
CA THR A 7 -34.20 -36.61 11.25
C THR A 7 -32.93 -36.60 10.40
N ALA A 8 -32.99 -36.05 9.19
CA ALA A 8 -31.80 -35.76 8.39
C ALA A 8 -31.14 -34.48 8.95
N CYS A 9 -30.05 -34.64 9.70
CA CYS A 9 -29.15 -33.53 10.02
C CYS A 9 -28.35 -33.16 8.77
N ALA A 10 -28.65 -32.00 8.19
CA ALA A 10 -27.77 -31.35 7.22
C ALA A 10 -26.56 -30.78 7.99
N PHE A 11 -25.39 -31.38 7.79
CA PHE A 11 -24.12 -30.77 8.21
C PHE A 11 -23.82 -29.60 7.28
N ALA A 12 -24.00 -28.37 7.77
CA ALA A 12 -23.43 -27.19 7.15
C ALA A 12 -21.91 -27.23 7.35
N GLY A 13 -21.18 -27.66 6.31
CA GLY A 13 -19.74 -27.52 6.27
C GLY A 13 -19.38 -26.04 6.21
N ALA A 14 -18.77 -25.52 7.28
CA ALA A 14 -18.15 -24.21 7.26
C ALA A 14 -16.96 -24.27 6.27
N LEU A 15 -17.12 -23.65 5.11
CA LEU A 15 -15.99 -23.34 4.23
C LEU A 15 -15.16 -22.29 4.95
N ALA A 16 -14.05 -22.71 5.57
CA ALA A 16 -13.02 -21.80 6.02
C ALA A 16 -12.41 -21.15 4.78
N VAL A 17 -12.77 -19.89 4.53
CA VAL A 17 -12.08 -19.04 3.56
C VAL A 17 -10.70 -18.79 4.16
N ALA A 18 -9.68 -19.52 3.69
CA ALA A 18 -8.30 -19.20 4.02
C ALA A 18 -8.00 -17.83 3.40
N SER A 19 -7.85 -16.78 4.22
CA SER A 19 -7.38 -15.49 3.72
C SER A 19 -5.97 -15.69 3.16
N ALA A 20 -5.73 -15.18 1.95
CA ALA A 20 -4.39 -15.18 1.38
C ALA A 20 -3.48 -14.40 2.33
N GLN A 21 -2.35 -14.99 2.72
CA GLN A 21 -1.44 -14.34 3.66
C GLN A 21 -0.68 -13.24 2.91
N PRO A 22 -0.45 -12.06 3.51
CA PRO A 22 0.32 -11.00 2.86
C PRO A 22 1.65 -11.55 2.38
N SER A 23 2.02 -11.21 1.16
CA SER A 23 3.30 -11.62 0.60
C SER A 23 3.84 -10.59 -0.35
N TYR A 24 5.15 -10.37 -0.27
CA TYR A 24 5.85 -9.32 -1.00
C TYR A 24 7.02 -9.91 -1.77
N VAL A 25 7.34 -9.32 -2.92
CA VAL A 25 8.46 -9.72 -3.77
C VAL A 25 9.35 -8.52 -4.03
N TYR A 26 10.64 -8.74 -3.93
CA TYR A 26 11.69 -7.81 -4.31
C TYR A 26 12.41 -8.42 -5.50
N LYS A 27 11.99 -8.05 -6.71
CA LYS A 27 12.51 -8.62 -7.94
C LYS A 27 13.71 -7.82 -8.45
N PHE A 28 14.82 -8.49 -8.65
CA PHE A 28 16.03 -7.95 -9.26
C PHE A 28 16.06 -8.36 -10.73
N GLU A 29 16.19 -7.39 -11.63
CA GLU A 29 16.30 -7.64 -13.06
C GLU A 29 17.72 -7.35 -13.50
N ALA A 30 18.45 -8.34 -14.00
CA ALA A 30 19.88 -8.21 -14.29
C ALA A 30 20.23 -7.02 -15.20
N ALA A 31 19.30 -6.64 -16.10
CA ALA A 31 19.47 -5.48 -16.98
C ALA A 31 19.61 -4.14 -16.22
N ASN A 32 19.02 -4.03 -15.03
CA ASN A 32 18.93 -2.80 -14.25
C ASN A 32 19.64 -2.90 -12.89
N ALA A 33 19.74 -4.11 -12.34
CA ALA A 33 20.26 -4.41 -11.00
C ALA A 33 21.72 -4.86 -11.00
N ALA A 34 22.58 -4.20 -11.78
CA ALA A 34 24.02 -4.48 -11.88
C ALA A 34 24.36 -5.95 -12.20
N GLY A 35 23.53 -6.63 -12.98
CA GLY A 35 23.70 -8.04 -13.33
C GLY A 35 23.08 -9.04 -12.34
N VAL A 36 22.57 -8.60 -11.19
CA VAL A 36 21.83 -9.47 -10.26
C VAL A 36 20.44 -9.76 -10.83
N ASP A 37 20.07 -11.02 -10.91
CA ASP A 37 18.74 -11.46 -11.34
C ASP A 37 18.03 -12.26 -10.24
N GLY A 38 16.71 -12.33 -10.29
CA GLY A 38 15.90 -13.19 -9.43
C GLY A 38 15.07 -12.41 -8.44
N SER A 39 14.80 -12.99 -7.26
CA SER A 39 13.92 -12.35 -6.28
C SER A 39 14.22 -12.74 -4.83
N ILE A 40 13.81 -11.85 -3.93
CA ILE A 40 13.60 -12.15 -2.51
C ILE A 40 12.09 -12.05 -2.25
N GLN A 41 11.50 -13.11 -1.73
CA GLN A 41 10.08 -13.20 -1.42
C GLN A 41 9.88 -13.22 0.09
N ILE A 42 8.87 -12.51 0.56
CA ILE A 42 8.44 -12.46 1.95
C ILE A 42 7.01 -12.99 2.00
N LYS A 43 6.75 -14.01 2.82
CA LYS A 43 5.42 -14.56 3.05
C LYS A 43 5.11 -14.52 4.53
N TYR A 44 4.13 -13.70 4.91
CA TYR A 44 3.72 -13.58 6.30
C TYR A 44 2.92 -14.79 6.74
N ALA A 45 3.07 -15.21 8.00
CA ALA A 45 2.30 -16.32 8.56
C ALA A 45 0.83 -15.98 8.84
N ALA A 46 0.44 -14.70 8.82
CA ALA A 46 -0.92 -14.18 8.88
C ALA A 46 -0.94 -12.67 8.59
N GLU A 47 -2.14 -12.10 8.39
CA GLU A 47 -2.36 -10.68 8.03
C GLU A 47 -1.72 -9.65 8.99
N ASN A 48 -1.61 -9.98 10.28
CA ASN A 48 -1.01 -9.11 11.30
C ASN A 48 0.18 -9.77 12.02
N SER A 49 0.81 -10.74 11.36
CA SER A 49 1.93 -11.50 11.93
C SER A 49 3.24 -10.74 11.79
N SER A 50 4.10 -10.76 12.81
CA SER A 50 5.52 -10.43 12.65
C SER A 50 6.35 -11.64 12.20
N THR A 51 5.75 -12.83 12.21
CA THR A 51 6.37 -14.04 11.66
C THR A 51 6.23 -14.05 10.15
N ALA A 52 7.34 -14.11 9.43
CA ALA A 52 7.41 -14.20 7.97
C ALA A 52 8.48 -15.20 7.51
N THR A 53 8.16 -15.95 6.46
CA THR A 53 9.13 -16.75 5.69
C THR A 53 9.77 -15.86 4.63
N ILE A 54 11.09 -15.89 4.54
CA ILE A 54 11.90 -15.14 3.59
C ILE A 54 12.59 -16.13 2.67
N THR A 55 12.34 -16.08 1.37
CA THR A 55 12.94 -16.96 0.38
C THR A 55 13.74 -16.14 -0.62
N ALA A 56 15.04 -16.37 -0.71
CA ALA A 56 15.92 -15.73 -1.70
C ALA A 56 16.31 -16.73 -2.78
N ALA A 57 16.10 -16.34 -4.03
CA ALA A 57 16.56 -17.04 -5.23
C ALA A 57 17.17 -15.99 -6.16
N LEU A 58 18.50 -15.85 -6.10
CA LEU A 58 19.25 -14.80 -6.80
C LEU A 58 20.39 -15.40 -7.62
N ASP A 59 20.65 -14.81 -8.79
CA ASP A 59 21.75 -15.15 -9.69
C ASP A 59 22.66 -13.95 -9.88
N PHE A 60 23.95 -14.11 -9.53
CA PHE A 60 24.99 -13.10 -9.65
C PHE A 60 25.94 -13.37 -10.83
N SER A 61 25.67 -14.37 -11.67
CA SER A 61 26.56 -14.79 -12.78
C SER A 61 26.83 -13.69 -13.80
N ARG A 62 25.94 -12.70 -13.91
CA ARG A 62 26.09 -11.53 -14.80
C ARG A 62 26.63 -10.29 -14.09
N VAL A 63 26.96 -10.37 -12.80
CA VAL A 63 27.54 -9.26 -12.05
C VAL A 63 28.98 -9.03 -12.51
N ASN A 64 29.24 -7.84 -13.00
CA ASN A 64 30.56 -7.46 -13.47
C ASN A 64 31.39 -6.82 -12.34
N GLN A 65 32.41 -7.55 -11.88
CA GLN A 65 33.31 -7.09 -10.82
C GLN A 65 34.03 -5.78 -11.19
N SER A 66 34.35 -5.55 -12.47
CA SER A 66 35.01 -4.30 -12.88
C SER A 66 34.12 -3.08 -12.66
N ASP A 67 32.80 -3.24 -12.80
CA ASP A 67 31.85 -2.13 -12.65
C ASP A 67 31.67 -1.78 -11.17
N ILE A 68 31.73 -2.77 -10.28
CA ILE A 68 31.75 -2.57 -8.82
C ILE A 68 33.01 -1.82 -8.40
N VAL A 69 34.19 -2.26 -8.86
CA VAL A 69 35.48 -1.60 -8.56
C VAL A 69 35.53 -0.18 -9.14
N ALA A 70 34.95 0.04 -10.32
CA ALA A 70 34.86 1.37 -10.91
C ALA A 70 33.89 2.29 -10.15
N PHE A 71 32.84 1.74 -9.55
CA PHE A 71 31.87 2.49 -8.77
C PHE A 71 32.39 2.86 -7.38
N ASP A 72 33.03 1.92 -6.69
CA ASP A 72 33.54 2.10 -5.33
C ASP A 72 35.00 1.66 -5.24
N ASN A 73 35.89 2.63 -5.03
CA ASN A 73 37.32 2.41 -4.96
C ASN A 73 37.77 1.65 -3.70
N ASN A 74 36.88 1.39 -2.75
CA ASN A 74 37.14 0.46 -1.65
C ASN A 74 37.02 -1.01 -2.09
N CYS A 75 36.30 -1.27 -3.19
CA CYS A 75 36.22 -2.60 -3.78
C CYS A 75 37.46 -2.89 -4.62
N THR A 76 38.00 -4.10 -4.49
CA THR A 76 39.01 -4.66 -5.40
C THR A 76 38.49 -5.97 -5.99
N MET A 77 39.01 -6.37 -7.16
CA MET A 77 38.52 -7.52 -7.95
C MET A 77 38.42 -8.83 -7.15
N ASP A 78 39.21 -8.96 -6.08
CA ASP A 78 39.37 -10.19 -5.32
C ASP A 78 38.53 -10.20 -4.03
N MET A 79 37.79 -9.12 -3.73
CA MET A 79 37.18 -8.89 -2.40
C MET A 79 35.68 -9.10 -2.34
N VAL A 80 34.93 -9.06 -3.45
CA VAL A 80 33.47 -9.20 -3.41
C VAL A 80 33.08 -10.67 -3.35
N THR A 81 33.20 -11.26 -2.16
CA THR A 81 32.85 -12.66 -1.91
C THR A 81 31.57 -12.83 -1.10
N GLY A 82 30.94 -11.73 -0.69
CA GLY A 82 29.76 -11.73 0.15
C GLY A 82 28.89 -10.51 -0.09
N TRP A 83 27.59 -10.70 0.11
CA TRP A 83 26.57 -9.69 -0.15
C TRP A 83 25.69 -9.48 1.07
N LYS A 84 25.75 -8.28 1.66
CA LYS A 84 24.76 -7.92 2.67
C LYS A 84 23.47 -7.46 2.00
N TRP A 85 22.38 -7.50 2.75
CA TRP A 85 21.03 -7.27 2.30
C TRP A 85 20.21 -6.73 3.46
N HIS A 86 19.51 -5.62 3.22
CA HIS A 86 18.77 -4.89 4.26
C HIS A 86 17.52 -4.25 3.66
N ILE A 87 16.51 -4.01 4.51
CA ILE A 87 15.31 -3.25 4.17
C ILE A 87 15.59 -1.76 4.36
N HIS A 88 15.29 -1.00 3.33
CA HIS A 88 15.47 0.44 3.20
C HIS A 88 14.11 1.13 3.04
N THR A 89 13.93 2.32 3.63
CA THR A 89 12.60 2.93 3.79
C THR A 89 12.12 3.78 2.61
N LYS A 90 12.97 4.00 1.61
CA LYS A 90 12.66 4.84 0.45
C LYS A 90 12.96 4.14 -0.88
N TRP A 91 12.29 4.63 -1.92
CA TRP A 91 12.57 4.34 -3.32
C TRP A 91 12.46 5.63 -4.11
N ASN A 92 13.40 5.85 -5.03
CA ASN A 92 13.42 7.04 -5.88
C ASN A 92 13.92 6.70 -7.29
N SER A 93 13.68 5.46 -7.73
CA SER A 93 13.85 5.06 -9.12
C SER A 93 12.48 4.97 -9.80
N THR A 94 12.47 5.18 -11.11
CA THR A 94 11.30 4.91 -11.96
C THR A 94 11.21 3.44 -12.36
N LEU A 95 12.21 2.63 -12.01
CA LEU A 95 12.27 1.19 -12.27
C LEU A 95 11.85 0.41 -11.02
N SER A 96 11.56 -0.88 -11.18
CA SER A 96 11.29 -1.82 -10.08
C SER A 96 12.57 -2.42 -9.49
N SER A 97 13.69 -2.35 -10.20
CA SER A 97 15.04 -2.62 -9.67
C SER A 97 16.05 -1.69 -10.32
N ASP A 98 17.13 -1.41 -9.62
CA ASP A 98 18.14 -0.45 -10.06
C ASP A 98 19.52 -0.77 -9.45
N SER A 99 20.52 0.05 -9.77
CA SER A 99 21.90 -0.17 -9.35
C SER A 99 22.69 1.07 -8.96
N PHE A 100 23.77 0.85 -8.22
CA PHE A 100 24.81 1.82 -7.91
C PHE A 100 24.24 3.12 -7.31
N LYS A 101 24.40 4.25 -8.02
CA LYS A 101 23.92 5.57 -7.56
C LYS A 101 22.43 5.60 -7.27
N GLN A 102 21.63 4.81 -7.97
CA GLN A 102 20.18 4.74 -7.76
C GLN A 102 19.80 3.88 -6.55
N CYS A 103 20.76 3.14 -6.00
CA CYS A 103 20.62 2.44 -4.72
C CYS A 103 21.24 3.21 -3.54
N ALA A 104 21.85 4.38 -3.79
CA ALA A 104 22.50 5.18 -2.76
C ALA A 104 21.51 5.72 -1.72
N LYS A 105 22.03 6.19 -0.57
CA LYS A 105 21.23 6.76 0.53
C LYS A 105 20.23 7.83 0.09
N ALA A 106 20.55 8.64 -0.90
CA ALA A 106 19.62 9.67 -1.40
C ALA A 106 18.34 9.07 -2.02
N ALA A 107 18.47 7.89 -2.65
CA ALA A 107 17.40 7.21 -3.34
C ALA A 107 16.66 6.20 -2.45
N THR A 108 17.39 5.43 -1.64
CA THR A 108 16.82 4.34 -0.82
C THR A 108 16.73 4.67 0.67
N ALA A 109 17.23 5.82 1.11
CA ALA A 109 17.32 6.20 2.53
C ALA A 109 18.14 5.20 3.37
N ASN A 110 17.84 5.13 4.65
CA ASN A 110 18.54 4.34 5.66
C ASN A 110 17.75 3.06 5.97
N HIS A 111 18.29 2.19 6.83
CA HIS A 111 17.65 0.95 7.24
C HIS A 111 16.38 1.23 8.04
N TYR A 112 15.38 0.37 7.88
CA TYR A 112 14.17 0.41 8.70
C TYR A 112 14.46 -0.03 10.15
N ASP A 113 14.23 0.87 11.12
CA ASP A 113 14.58 0.67 12.53
C ASP A 113 13.60 1.36 13.50
N PRO A 114 12.29 1.04 13.44
CA PRO A 114 11.27 1.70 14.26
C PRO A 114 11.46 1.49 15.77
N LEU A 115 12.22 0.45 16.15
CA LEU A 115 12.49 0.08 17.53
C LEU A 115 13.81 0.64 18.07
N ARG A 116 14.55 1.40 17.26
CA ARG A 116 15.79 2.07 17.67
C ARG A 116 16.82 1.09 18.23
N ALA A 117 17.07 0.00 17.50
CA ALA A 117 18.24 -0.83 17.74
C ALA A 117 19.54 -0.06 17.42
N CYS A 118 19.43 0.96 16.56
CA CYS A 118 20.43 2.00 16.33
C CYS A 118 21.75 1.49 15.76
N GLY A 119 21.69 0.71 14.69
CA GLY A 119 22.87 0.40 13.90
C GLY A 119 23.40 1.61 13.14
N PRO A 120 24.60 1.50 12.54
CA PRO A 120 25.27 2.63 11.88
C PRO A 120 24.46 3.28 10.76
N VAL A 121 23.54 2.54 10.16
CA VAL A 121 22.71 2.96 9.01
C VAL A 121 21.22 3.02 9.37
N SER A 122 20.86 3.02 10.66
CA SER A 122 19.49 3.24 11.14
C SER A 122 18.89 4.52 10.56
N GLU A 123 17.58 4.52 10.27
CA GLU A 123 16.85 5.74 9.88
C GLU A 123 16.89 6.84 10.96
N TYR A 124 17.21 6.47 12.20
CA TYR A 124 17.37 7.38 13.33
C TYR A 124 18.84 7.60 13.73
N ASN A 125 19.81 7.19 12.90
CA ASN A 125 21.24 7.22 13.26
C ASN A 125 21.82 8.61 13.60
N ALA A 126 21.16 9.70 13.17
CA ALA A 126 21.52 11.08 13.48
C ALA A 126 20.86 11.62 14.77
N GLU A 127 19.96 10.86 15.38
CA GLU A 127 19.35 11.25 16.66
C GLU A 127 20.28 10.93 17.83
N PRO A 128 20.34 11.79 18.87
CA PRO A 128 21.28 11.60 20.00
C PRO A 128 21.18 10.24 20.68
N GLU A 129 19.97 9.66 20.75
CA GLU A 129 19.74 8.34 21.33
C GLU A 129 20.46 7.25 20.54
N CYS A 130 20.36 7.28 19.21
CA CYS A 130 20.99 6.27 18.37
C CYS A 130 22.47 6.54 18.17
N GLU A 131 22.89 7.79 18.01
CA GLU A 131 24.31 8.16 17.91
C GLU A 131 25.14 7.56 19.06
N ALA A 132 24.60 7.59 20.28
CA ALA A 132 25.25 7.02 21.46
C ALA A 132 25.36 5.48 21.44
N LYS A 133 24.42 4.79 20.77
CA LYS A 133 24.29 3.32 20.73
C LYS A 133 25.04 2.66 19.56
N ILE A 134 25.30 3.39 18.46
CA ILE A 134 25.89 2.84 17.23
C ILE A 134 27.17 2.03 17.47
N LYS A 135 28.05 2.51 18.35
CA LYS A 135 29.33 1.83 18.67
C LYS A 135 29.14 0.48 19.37
N ASP A 136 28.00 0.29 20.02
CA ASP A 136 27.65 -0.91 20.78
C ASP A 136 26.71 -1.82 19.97
N TYR A 137 26.32 -1.40 18.75
CA TYR A 137 25.49 -2.19 17.85
C TYR A 137 26.24 -3.44 17.41
N ALA A 138 25.75 -4.60 17.87
CA ALA A 138 26.37 -5.89 17.66
C ALA A 138 25.37 -6.89 17.08
N CYS A 139 24.54 -6.48 16.12
CA CYS A 139 23.62 -7.40 15.47
C CYS A 139 24.38 -8.52 14.75
N ASN A 140 24.02 -9.74 15.07
CA ASN A 140 24.48 -10.98 14.46
C ASN A 140 23.45 -12.09 14.80
N PRO A 141 23.47 -13.26 14.12
CA PRO A 141 22.44 -14.27 14.32
C PRO A 141 22.32 -14.76 15.77
N ALA A 142 23.43 -14.86 16.50
CA ALA A 142 23.42 -15.29 17.90
C ALA A 142 22.78 -14.24 18.82
N ASN A 143 23.14 -12.96 18.64
CA ASN A 143 22.55 -11.87 19.41
C ASN A 143 21.08 -11.65 19.07
N TYR A 144 20.69 -11.81 17.80
CA TYR A 144 19.29 -11.74 17.38
C TYR A 144 18.44 -12.83 18.01
N SER A 145 18.92 -14.09 17.96
CA SER A 145 18.23 -15.22 18.56
C SER A 145 18.10 -15.09 20.08
N ALA A 146 19.05 -14.45 20.75
CA ALA A 146 18.98 -14.20 22.19
C ALA A 146 18.08 -13.00 22.55
N ASN A 147 18.06 -11.97 21.71
CA ASN A 147 17.25 -10.77 21.89
C ASN A 147 16.89 -10.14 20.54
N PRO A 148 15.61 -10.20 20.10
CA PRO A 148 15.22 -9.67 18.81
C PRO A 148 15.33 -8.15 18.70
N LEU A 149 15.43 -7.42 19.82
CA LEU A 149 15.65 -5.97 19.85
C LEU A 149 17.13 -5.59 19.66
N ALA A 150 18.05 -6.56 19.60
CA ALA A 150 19.48 -6.30 19.37
C ALA A 150 19.81 -5.91 17.92
N CYS A 151 18.85 -6.08 17.01
CA CYS A 151 18.99 -5.83 15.59
C CYS A 151 17.95 -4.82 15.11
N GLU A 152 18.34 -3.97 14.17
CA GLU A 152 17.37 -3.19 13.40
C GLU A 152 16.40 -4.15 12.72
N LYS A 153 15.10 -3.82 12.67
CA LYS A 153 14.12 -4.71 12.02
C LYS A 153 14.49 -4.98 10.55
N GLY A 154 15.07 -4.00 9.87
CA GLY A 154 15.55 -4.09 8.49
C GLY A 154 16.93 -4.71 8.29
N ASP A 155 17.69 -5.02 9.35
CA ASP A 155 19.05 -5.59 9.22
C ASP A 155 19.03 -7.11 9.02
N LEU A 156 18.63 -7.54 7.83
CA LEU A 156 18.45 -8.97 7.51
C LEU A 156 19.79 -9.72 7.47
N SER A 157 20.87 -9.07 7.05
CA SER A 157 22.22 -9.64 7.11
C SER A 157 22.75 -9.83 8.52
N GLY A 158 22.47 -8.90 9.43
CA GLY A 158 22.79 -9.07 10.83
C GLY A 158 21.99 -10.22 11.45
N LYS A 159 20.72 -10.37 11.09
CA LYS A 159 19.85 -11.46 11.60
C LYS A 159 20.21 -12.84 11.05
N PHE A 160 20.47 -12.96 9.75
CA PHE A 160 20.54 -14.24 9.04
C PHE A 160 21.90 -14.52 8.37
N GLY A 161 22.80 -13.55 8.38
CA GLY A 161 24.07 -13.58 7.67
C GLY A 161 24.00 -12.93 6.28
N ALA A 162 25.17 -12.51 5.80
CA ALA A 162 25.34 -12.08 4.42
C ALA A 162 25.22 -13.28 3.47
N PHE A 163 24.72 -13.05 2.26
CA PHE A 163 24.72 -14.08 1.23
C PHE A 163 26.15 -14.44 0.84
N LYS A 164 26.38 -15.75 0.74
CA LYS A 164 27.58 -16.33 0.14
C LYS A 164 27.15 -17.00 -1.15
N LEU A 165 27.83 -16.68 -2.23
CA LEU A 165 27.52 -17.27 -3.53
C LEU A 165 27.96 -18.73 -3.57
N ALA A 166 27.15 -19.59 -4.18
CA ALA A 166 27.57 -20.93 -4.58
C ALA A 166 28.59 -20.87 -5.73
N GLU A 167 29.16 -22.02 -6.11
CA GLU A 167 30.14 -22.10 -7.20
C GLU A 167 29.62 -21.59 -8.55
N ASP A 168 28.31 -21.68 -8.77
CA ASP A 168 27.60 -21.18 -9.96
C ASP A 168 27.16 -19.71 -9.86
N ALA A 169 27.65 -18.99 -8.84
CA ALA A 169 27.30 -17.61 -8.53
C ALA A 169 25.84 -17.37 -8.13
N THR A 170 25.12 -18.40 -7.67
CA THR A 170 23.72 -18.26 -7.21
C THR A 170 23.59 -18.24 -5.69
N VAL A 171 22.42 -17.78 -5.22
CA VAL A 171 21.94 -17.88 -3.84
C VAL A 171 20.55 -18.49 -3.88
N SER A 172 20.36 -19.61 -3.17
CA SER A 172 19.05 -20.21 -2.91
C SER A 172 18.94 -20.51 -1.43
N SER A 173 18.07 -19.82 -0.71
CA SER A 173 17.97 -19.94 0.75
C SER A 173 16.61 -19.51 1.26
N GLU A 174 16.23 -20.06 2.41
CA GLU A 174 14.97 -19.77 3.09
C GLU A 174 15.23 -19.55 4.58
N TRP A 175 14.57 -18.55 5.16
CA TRP A 175 14.60 -18.24 6.59
C TRP A 175 13.19 -18.01 7.11
N THR A 176 13.01 -18.15 8.42
CA THR A 176 11.82 -17.66 9.12
C THR A 176 12.25 -16.60 10.11
N ASP A 177 11.67 -15.40 10.00
CA ASP A 177 11.86 -14.31 10.94
C ASP A 177 10.58 -14.16 11.78
N GLU A 178 10.62 -14.47 13.07
CA GLU A 178 9.48 -14.31 13.99
C GLU A 178 9.21 -12.85 14.39
N HIS A 179 10.19 -11.96 14.14
CA HIS A 179 10.13 -10.53 14.46
C HIS A 179 10.43 -9.66 13.24
N PHE A 180 9.99 -10.12 12.07
CA PHE A 180 9.98 -9.34 10.84
C PHE A 180 9.08 -8.10 11.00
N PRO A 181 9.31 -7.01 10.27
CA PRO A 181 8.33 -5.91 10.21
C PRO A 181 6.92 -6.42 9.89
N LEU A 182 5.90 -5.87 10.54
CA LEU A 182 4.50 -6.20 10.31
C LEU A 182 4.09 -5.83 8.87
N PRO A 183 3.07 -6.50 8.29
CA PRO A 183 2.53 -6.12 6.99
C PRO A 183 2.11 -4.64 6.94
N SER A 184 1.52 -4.13 8.04
CA SER A 184 1.10 -2.73 8.19
C SER A 184 2.24 -1.72 8.35
N GLU A 185 3.46 -2.18 8.63
CA GLU A 185 4.66 -1.35 8.67
C GLU A 185 5.27 -1.14 7.27
N ASN A 186 5.01 -2.04 6.33
CA ASN A 186 5.55 -1.96 4.97
C ASN A 186 4.95 -0.77 4.20
N THR A 187 5.75 -0.14 3.35
CA THR A 187 5.28 0.88 2.40
C THR A 187 5.68 0.49 0.98
N GLU A 188 5.01 1.05 -0.02
CA GLU A 188 5.38 0.90 -1.43
C GLU A 188 6.72 1.55 -1.79
N THR A 189 7.31 2.31 -0.87
CA THR A 189 8.65 2.86 -1.03
C THR A 189 9.72 2.00 -0.40
N TRP A 190 9.38 0.88 0.26
CA TRP A 190 10.39 -0.01 0.80
C TRP A 190 11.16 -0.70 -0.32
N SER A 191 12.45 -0.85 -0.07
CA SER A 191 13.35 -1.55 -0.97
C SER A 191 14.24 -2.51 -0.21
N ILE A 192 14.69 -3.57 -0.88
CA ILE A 192 15.86 -4.33 -0.42
C ILE A 192 17.06 -3.85 -1.21
N VAL A 193 18.13 -3.51 -0.50
CA VAL A 193 19.42 -3.12 -1.10
C VAL A 193 20.43 -4.22 -0.83
N LEU A 194 21.11 -4.66 -1.88
CA LEU A 194 22.24 -5.58 -1.83
C LEU A 194 23.55 -4.80 -1.81
N HIS A 195 24.39 -5.13 -0.85
CA HIS A 195 25.68 -4.49 -0.64
C HIS A 195 26.82 -5.43 -0.92
N ALA A 196 27.75 -5.04 -1.79
CA ALA A 196 29.02 -5.73 -1.94
C ALA A 196 29.88 -5.50 -0.70
N MET A 197 30.42 -6.56 -0.12
CA MET A 197 31.32 -6.49 1.03
C MET A 197 32.76 -6.22 0.56
N CYS A 198 33.19 -4.96 0.62
CA CYS A 198 34.48 -4.50 0.10
C CYS A 198 35.39 -3.91 1.20
N GLY A 199 35.34 -4.47 2.41
CA GLY A 199 35.91 -3.84 3.63
C GLY A 199 35.05 -2.69 4.18
N GLN A 200 34.40 -1.92 3.32
CA GLN A 200 33.18 -1.16 3.59
C GLN A 200 32.04 -1.70 2.69
N ASP A 201 30.80 -1.60 3.16
CA ASP A 201 29.65 -2.12 2.41
C ASP A 201 29.20 -1.11 1.35
N SER A 202 29.24 -1.50 0.07
CA SER A 202 28.84 -0.63 -1.05
C SER A 202 27.49 -1.02 -1.62
N ARG A 203 26.56 -0.07 -1.82
CA ARG A 203 25.20 -0.34 -2.33
C ARG A 203 25.23 -0.56 -3.85
N ILE A 204 25.08 -1.80 -4.30
CA ILE A 204 25.29 -2.17 -5.72
C ILE A 204 23.98 -2.39 -6.47
N ALA A 205 23.03 -3.11 -5.88
CA ALA A 205 21.77 -3.45 -6.52
C ALA A 205 20.63 -3.26 -5.53
N CYS A 206 19.45 -2.91 -6.02
CA CYS A 206 18.29 -2.71 -5.17
C CYS A 206 17.00 -3.01 -5.93
N ALA A 207 15.98 -3.42 -5.19
CA ALA A 207 14.68 -3.75 -5.73
C ALA A 207 13.58 -3.13 -4.88
N LEU A 208 12.55 -2.61 -5.55
CA LEU A 208 11.33 -2.11 -4.95
C LEU A 208 10.47 -3.28 -4.49
N ARG A 209 9.82 -3.11 -3.34
CA ARG A 209 8.79 -4.02 -2.86
C ARG A 209 7.58 -4.00 -3.80
N THR A 210 7.17 -5.16 -4.28
CA THR A 210 5.87 -5.39 -4.92
C THR A 210 5.05 -6.39 -4.10
N GLU A 211 3.73 -6.43 -4.29
CA GLU A 211 2.94 -7.57 -3.82
C GLU A 211 3.37 -8.84 -4.57
N ALA A 212 3.30 -10.00 -3.93
CA ALA A 212 3.41 -11.27 -4.65
C ALA A 212 2.09 -11.55 -5.37
N GLU A 213 2.15 -11.89 -6.66
CA GLU A 213 0.97 -12.41 -7.34
C GLU A 213 0.52 -13.69 -6.64
N ALA A 214 -0.80 -13.89 -6.48
CA ALA A 214 -1.37 -15.12 -5.95
C ALA A 214 -1.11 -16.28 -6.94
N GLY A 215 0.09 -16.84 -6.90
CA GLY A 215 0.58 -17.87 -7.79
C GLY A 215 0.26 -19.27 -7.28
N VAL A 216 -0.57 -19.97 -8.04
CA VAL A 216 -0.66 -21.42 -8.19
C VAL A 216 0.65 -22.11 -7.79
N ASP A 217 0.59 -22.99 -6.79
CA ASP A 217 1.67 -23.91 -6.45
C ASP A 217 2.10 -24.68 -7.71
N GLN A 218 3.28 -24.38 -8.24
CA GLN A 218 3.93 -25.23 -9.22
C GLN A 218 4.43 -26.49 -8.52
N VAL A 219 3.64 -27.56 -8.63
CA VAL A 219 4.16 -28.91 -8.44
C VAL A 219 4.77 -29.35 -9.77
N ASP A 220 6.08 -29.19 -9.86
CA ASP A 220 6.93 -29.91 -10.80
C ASP A 220 6.77 -31.42 -10.59
N GLN A 221 6.21 -32.10 -11.59
CA GLN A 221 6.47 -33.51 -11.79
C GLN A 221 6.82 -33.77 -13.25
N SER A 222 8.07 -34.19 -13.41
CA SER A 222 8.75 -34.46 -14.65
C SER A 222 8.36 -35.83 -15.23
N THR A 223 8.19 -35.86 -16.56
CA THR A 223 8.34 -36.97 -17.55
C THR A 223 7.17 -37.95 -17.83
N PRO A 224 7.11 -38.58 -19.03
CA PRO A 224 7.46 -38.12 -20.38
C PRO A 224 6.34 -38.34 -21.44
N VAL A 225 6.55 -37.70 -22.60
CA VAL A 225 5.71 -37.70 -23.81
C VAL A 225 5.56 -39.08 -24.47
N GLN A 226 4.32 -39.47 -24.83
CA GLN A 226 4.05 -40.28 -26.03
C GLN A 226 2.58 -40.25 -26.50
N GLY A 227 2.36 -39.77 -27.73
CA GLY A 227 1.55 -40.49 -28.73
C GLY A 227 0.04 -40.26 -28.88
N SER A 228 -0.31 -39.33 -29.78
CA SER A 228 -1.39 -39.43 -30.80
C SER A 228 -2.88 -39.26 -30.45
N PRO A 229 -3.71 -38.83 -31.44
CA PRO A 229 -4.99 -38.13 -31.23
C PRO A 229 -6.21 -39.04 -31.45
N ASP A 230 -7.34 -38.75 -30.80
CA ASP A 230 -8.61 -38.42 -31.49
C ASP A 230 -9.80 -38.25 -30.54
N GLN A 231 -10.78 -37.47 -31.04
CA GLN A 231 -12.22 -37.46 -30.73
C GLN A 231 -12.76 -36.80 -29.44
N SER A 232 -13.24 -35.56 -29.65
CA SER A 232 -14.66 -35.18 -29.59
C SER A 232 -15.55 -35.84 -28.53
N THR A 233 -15.89 -35.07 -27.48
CA THR A 233 -17.25 -34.59 -27.14
C THR A 233 -17.30 -34.26 -25.66
N ALA A 234 -17.58 -33.00 -25.31
CA ALA A 234 -18.39 -32.63 -24.14
C ALA A 234 -18.47 -31.11 -24.05
N ALA A 235 -19.69 -30.61 -23.90
CA ALA A 235 -19.99 -29.23 -23.59
C ALA A 235 -19.29 -28.81 -22.28
N GLY A 236 -18.22 -28.03 -22.40
CA GLY A 236 -17.55 -27.37 -21.29
C GLY A 236 -18.12 -25.97 -21.13
N CYS A 237 -18.95 -25.77 -20.12
CA CYS A 237 -19.33 -24.45 -19.64
C CYS A 237 -18.04 -23.72 -19.24
N VAL A 238 -17.60 -22.75 -20.04
CA VAL A 238 -16.48 -21.88 -19.69
C VAL A 238 -16.98 -21.00 -18.56
N VAL A 239 -16.75 -21.42 -17.31
CA VAL A 239 -16.82 -20.50 -16.19
C VAL A 239 -15.58 -19.64 -16.30
N SER A 240 -15.70 -18.53 -17.03
CA SER A 240 -14.77 -17.42 -16.89
C SER A 240 -14.85 -16.99 -15.43
N LEU A 241 -13.85 -17.37 -14.64
CA LEU A 241 -13.54 -16.70 -13.38
C LEU A 241 -13.06 -15.30 -13.79
N ALA A 242 -14.01 -14.39 -14.02
CA ALA A 242 -13.70 -12.98 -14.04
C ALA A 242 -13.12 -12.65 -12.67
N ALA A 243 -11.82 -12.30 -12.64
CA ALA A 243 -11.21 -11.75 -11.44
C ALA A 243 -12.13 -10.64 -10.92
N ALA A 244 -12.44 -10.68 -9.62
CA ALA A 244 -13.28 -9.66 -9.02
C ALA A 244 -12.56 -8.33 -9.16
N GLN A 245 -13.20 -7.39 -9.86
CA GLN A 245 -12.67 -6.04 -10.04
C GLN A 245 -12.46 -5.38 -8.67
N PRO A 246 -11.34 -4.65 -8.47
CA PRO A 246 -11.08 -3.98 -7.21
C PRO A 246 -12.25 -3.08 -6.87
N ALA A 247 -12.69 -3.18 -5.63
CA ALA A 247 -13.76 -2.35 -5.15
C ALA A 247 -13.48 -1.91 -3.73
N PHE A 248 -13.83 -0.66 -3.47
CA PHE A 248 -13.60 -0.01 -2.19
C PHE A 248 -14.90 0.63 -1.75
N VAL A 249 -15.19 0.55 -0.46
CA VAL A 249 -16.45 1.01 0.12
C VAL A 249 -16.17 1.91 1.31
N TYR A 250 -16.87 3.02 1.34
CA TYR A 250 -16.90 3.94 2.46
C TYR A 250 -18.28 3.84 3.10
N HIS A 251 -18.35 3.13 4.23
CA HIS A 251 -19.59 2.87 4.95
C HIS A 251 -19.85 3.94 6.00
N PHE A 252 -21.02 4.57 5.91
CA PHE A 252 -21.53 5.53 6.88
C PHE A 252 -22.58 4.84 7.74
N ASP A 253 -22.36 4.83 9.05
CA ASP A 253 -23.30 4.32 10.05
C ASP A 253 -23.96 5.52 10.76
N ALA A 254 -25.29 5.63 10.68
CA ALA A 254 -26.04 6.77 11.21
C ALA A 254 -25.72 7.08 12.68
N ALA A 255 -25.43 6.06 13.49
CA ALA A 255 -25.12 6.24 14.91
C ALA A 255 -23.79 6.98 15.15
N THR A 256 -22.86 6.92 14.19
CA THR A 256 -21.52 7.49 14.32
C THR A 256 -21.23 8.62 13.32
N ALA A 257 -21.91 8.61 12.18
CA ALA A 257 -21.75 9.52 11.05
C ALA A 257 -22.80 10.66 11.04
N ALA A 258 -23.16 11.18 12.22
CA ALA A 258 -24.10 12.30 12.36
C ALA A 258 -25.47 12.07 11.69
N GLY A 259 -25.96 10.83 11.66
CA GLY A 259 -27.24 10.47 11.05
C GLY A 259 -27.17 10.11 9.56
N VAL A 260 -25.98 10.10 8.95
CA VAL A 260 -25.81 9.58 7.58
C VAL A 260 -25.69 8.07 7.61
N GLU A 261 -26.55 7.38 6.86
CA GLU A 261 -26.50 5.92 6.68
C GLU A 261 -26.21 5.58 5.21
N GLY A 262 -25.42 4.53 4.96
CA GLY A 262 -25.27 3.96 3.63
C GLY A 262 -23.81 3.84 3.20
N ALA A 263 -23.57 3.92 1.89
CA ALA A 263 -22.23 3.72 1.36
C ALA A 263 -21.94 4.50 0.08
N ILE A 264 -20.65 4.82 -0.10
CA ILE A 264 -20.07 5.18 -1.40
C ILE A 264 -19.12 4.06 -1.81
N ARG A 265 -19.27 3.57 -3.04
CA ARG A 265 -18.51 2.44 -3.59
C ARG A 265 -17.74 2.87 -4.82
N PHE A 266 -16.48 2.48 -4.89
CA PHE A 266 -15.63 2.57 -6.08
C PHE A 266 -15.51 1.17 -6.62
N LYS A 267 -15.75 0.99 -7.92
CA LYS A 267 -15.53 -0.27 -8.62
C LYS A 267 -14.66 0.00 -9.83
N TYR A 268 -13.46 -0.53 -9.83
CA TYR A 268 -12.47 -0.26 -10.85
C TYR A 268 -12.66 -1.16 -12.08
N ALA A 269 -12.26 -0.69 -13.25
CA ALA A 269 -12.32 -1.53 -14.46
C ALA A 269 -11.33 -2.71 -14.39
N SER A 270 -10.19 -2.51 -13.72
CA SER A 270 -9.13 -3.49 -13.45
C SER A 270 -8.19 -2.95 -12.35
N ASP A 271 -7.26 -3.78 -11.91
CA ASP A 271 -6.34 -3.52 -10.79
C ASP A 271 -5.41 -2.30 -11.01
N ASP A 272 -5.07 -2.00 -12.26
CA ASP A 272 -4.24 -0.84 -12.64
C ASP A 272 -5.01 0.27 -13.36
N SER A 273 -6.35 0.23 -13.33
CA SER A 273 -7.17 1.19 -14.06
C SER A 273 -7.45 2.42 -13.21
N SER A 274 -7.19 3.62 -13.75
CA SER A 274 -7.71 4.88 -13.19
C SER A 274 -9.19 5.12 -13.51
N ILE A 275 -9.81 4.19 -14.25
CA ILE A 275 -11.24 4.19 -14.55
C ILE A 275 -11.98 3.45 -13.44
N ALA A 276 -12.82 4.18 -12.70
CA ALA A 276 -13.68 3.66 -11.65
C ALA A 276 -15.14 4.06 -11.90
N VAL A 277 -16.05 3.12 -11.68
CA VAL A 277 -17.47 3.43 -11.46
C VAL A 277 -17.63 3.74 -9.98
N ILE A 278 -18.01 4.98 -9.69
CA ILE A 278 -18.33 5.44 -8.34
C ILE A 278 -19.85 5.37 -8.20
N SER A 279 -20.35 4.81 -7.11
CA SER A 279 -21.77 4.79 -6.79
C SER A 279 -22.01 5.22 -5.36
N ALA A 280 -23.03 6.02 -5.13
CA ALA A 280 -23.44 6.45 -3.80
C ALA A 280 -24.89 6.04 -3.57
N ALA A 281 -25.16 5.51 -2.37
CA ALA A 281 -26.50 5.31 -1.84
C ALA A 281 -26.46 5.71 -0.36
N LEU A 282 -26.89 6.94 -0.09
CA LEU A 282 -26.81 7.58 1.22
C LEU A 282 -28.18 8.09 1.66
N ASP A 283 -28.49 7.92 2.93
CA ASP A 283 -29.70 8.39 3.59
C ASP A 283 -29.34 9.41 4.66
N PHE A 284 -29.84 10.64 4.51
CA PHE A 284 -29.60 11.77 5.41
C PHE A 284 -30.84 12.07 6.27
N SER A 285 -31.90 11.26 6.21
CA SER A 285 -33.16 11.52 6.92
C SER A 285 -33.03 11.59 8.44
N GLN A 286 -31.95 11.03 9.01
CA GLN A 286 -31.64 11.10 10.44
C GLN A 286 -30.64 12.21 10.80
N VAL A 287 -30.18 13.00 9.82
CA VAL A 287 -29.23 14.08 10.06
C VAL A 287 -29.88 15.21 10.85
N ASN A 288 -29.33 15.49 12.02
CA ASN A 288 -29.82 16.56 12.88
C ASN A 288 -29.29 17.93 12.39
N GLN A 289 -30.11 18.65 11.65
CA GLN A 289 -29.81 20.00 11.14
C GLN A 289 -29.43 20.99 12.26
N SER A 290 -30.02 20.85 13.45
CA SER A 290 -29.66 21.70 14.60
C SER A 290 -28.27 21.38 15.14
N ALA A 291 -27.81 20.13 15.03
CA ALA A 291 -26.46 19.74 15.42
C ALA A 291 -25.40 20.31 14.47
N ILE A 292 -25.68 20.35 13.15
CA ILE A 292 -24.80 21.00 12.16
C ILE A 292 -24.67 22.49 12.50
N ARG A 293 -25.78 23.20 12.73
CA ARG A 293 -25.77 24.61 13.14
C ARG A 293 -25.02 24.85 14.46
N ALA A 294 -25.17 23.94 15.42
CA ALA A 294 -24.48 24.04 16.70
C ALA A 294 -22.96 23.86 16.55
N PHE A 295 -22.54 22.97 15.65
CA PHE A 295 -21.14 22.73 15.33
C PHE A 295 -20.53 23.91 14.56
N ASP A 296 -21.24 24.41 13.56
CA ASP A 296 -20.80 25.52 12.73
C ASP A 296 -21.89 26.59 12.60
N ARG A 297 -21.64 27.74 13.24
CA ARG A 297 -22.61 28.84 13.31
C ARG A 297 -22.88 29.50 11.96
N MET A 298 -22.04 29.26 10.94
CA MET A 298 -22.28 29.74 9.58
C MET A 298 -23.37 28.91 8.86
N CYS A 299 -23.73 27.74 9.39
CA CYS A 299 -24.80 26.89 8.88
C CYS A 299 -26.19 27.29 9.41
N VAL A 300 -26.72 28.40 8.90
CA VAL A 300 -28.00 28.98 9.34
C VAL A 300 -29.21 28.48 8.53
N GLY A 301 -29.02 27.99 7.31
CA GLY A 301 -30.06 27.38 6.48
C GLY A 301 -30.18 25.86 6.68
N PRO A 302 -31.24 25.22 6.16
CA PRO A 302 -31.26 23.77 6.01
C PRO A 302 -30.20 23.33 5.00
N VAL A 303 -29.41 22.32 5.36
CA VAL A 303 -28.42 21.73 4.46
C VAL A 303 -29.12 20.74 3.54
N THR A 304 -29.06 21.01 2.24
CA THR A 304 -29.69 20.18 1.19
C THR A 304 -28.66 19.67 0.18
N GLU A 305 -27.40 20.08 0.33
CA GLU A 305 -26.30 19.67 -0.53
C GLU A 305 -25.06 19.37 0.30
N TYR A 306 -24.30 18.39 -0.16
CA TYR A 306 -23.06 17.97 0.48
C TYR A 306 -21.93 17.86 -0.53
N LYS A 307 -20.80 18.51 -0.23
CA LYS A 307 -19.56 18.17 -0.92
C LYS A 307 -19.01 16.86 -0.35
N TRP A 308 -18.21 16.18 -1.14
CA TRP A 308 -17.64 14.89 -0.91
C TRP A 308 -16.28 14.83 -1.60
N HIS A 309 -15.26 14.41 -0.84
CA HIS A 309 -13.88 14.36 -1.31
C HIS A 309 -13.14 13.18 -0.66
N ILE A 310 -12.07 12.72 -1.32
CA ILE A 310 -11.12 11.75 -0.77
C ILE A 310 -10.04 12.52 0.00
N HIS A 311 -9.87 12.17 1.27
CA HIS A 311 -8.90 12.76 2.17
C HIS A 311 -7.84 11.73 2.58
N VAL A 312 -6.62 12.19 2.83
CA VAL A 312 -5.43 11.33 2.93
C VAL A 312 -5.13 10.76 4.33
N ARG A 313 -5.98 11.04 5.33
CA ARG A 313 -5.81 10.53 6.71
C ARG A 313 -7.10 9.98 7.31
N TRP A 314 -6.91 9.13 8.30
CA TRP A 314 -7.93 8.58 9.17
C TRP A 314 -7.33 8.32 10.54
N ALA A 315 -7.81 9.04 11.55
CA ALA A 315 -7.29 8.95 12.91
C ALA A 315 -8.20 8.15 13.86
N SER A 316 -9.39 7.74 13.40
CA SER A 316 -10.38 7.06 14.24
C SER A 316 -10.21 5.55 14.22
N ARG A 317 -10.64 4.90 15.31
CA ARG A 317 -10.80 3.43 15.36
C ARG A 317 -12.17 2.97 14.87
N LEU A 318 -13.12 3.90 14.74
CA LEU A 318 -14.44 3.62 14.19
C LEU A 318 -14.36 3.57 12.67
N ARG A 319 -15.39 2.98 12.04
CA ARG A 319 -15.55 2.94 10.59
C ARG A 319 -16.00 4.28 10.02
N SER A 320 -16.91 4.96 10.72
CA SER A 320 -17.34 6.31 10.40
C SER A 320 -17.38 7.18 11.65
N THR A 321 -17.24 8.49 11.48
CA THR A 321 -17.31 9.48 12.56
C THR A 321 -17.95 10.78 12.07
N SER A 322 -18.06 11.75 12.96
CA SER A 322 -18.70 13.03 12.69
C SER A 322 -17.98 14.24 13.30
N PHE A 323 -18.27 15.42 12.74
CA PHE A 323 -17.89 16.73 13.23
C PHE A 323 -16.37 16.86 13.49
N GLY A 324 -15.97 17.18 14.73
CA GLY A 324 -14.56 17.36 15.08
C GLY A 324 -13.67 16.12 14.82
N GLN A 325 -14.26 14.92 14.79
CA GLN A 325 -13.56 13.68 14.43
C GLN A 325 -13.29 13.57 12.91
N CYS A 326 -13.92 14.42 12.11
CA CYS A 326 -13.66 14.61 10.68
C CYS A 326 -12.80 15.86 10.38
N SER A 327 -12.21 16.49 11.40
CA SER A 327 -11.40 17.70 11.26
C SER A 327 -10.16 17.50 10.40
N LEU A 328 -9.54 18.60 9.95
CA LEU A 328 -8.27 18.60 9.21
C LEU A 328 -7.18 17.75 9.88
N ARG A 329 -7.08 17.80 11.21
CA ARG A 329 -6.10 16.99 11.94
C ARG A 329 -6.37 15.48 11.81
N ALA A 330 -7.65 15.09 11.80
CA ALA A 330 -8.07 13.69 11.80
C ALA A 330 -8.13 13.08 10.40
N THR A 331 -8.55 13.86 9.41
CA THR A 331 -8.77 13.38 8.03
C THR A 331 -7.72 13.89 7.04
N GLY A 332 -6.94 14.91 7.38
CA GLY A 332 -6.00 15.50 6.44
C GLY A 332 -6.72 16.29 5.35
N ASN A 333 -6.01 16.59 4.28
CA ASN A 333 -6.51 17.35 3.14
C ASN A 333 -6.81 16.44 1.95
N HIS A 334 -7.29 17.01 0.85
CA HIS A 334 -7.65 16.27 -0.35
C HIS A 334 -6.43 15.55 -0.94
N TYR A 335 -6.67 14.35 -1.44
CA TYR A 335 -5.65 13.60 -2.17
C TYR A 335 -5.32 14.27 -3.51
N ASP A 336 -4.06 14.67 -3.68
CA ASP A 336 -3.61 15.48 -4.82
C ASP A 336 -2.19 15.12 -5.31
N PRO A 337 -1.95 13.87 -5.72
CA PRO A 337 -0.59 13.41 -6.08
C PRO A 337 -0.02 14.11 -7.33
N LEU A 338 -0.88 14.78 -8.12
CA LEU A 338 -0.51 15.45 -9.37
C LEU A 338 -0.43 16.97 -9.22
N PHE A 339 -0.55 17.50 -8.00
CA PHE A 339 -0.46 18.93 -7.72
C PHE A 339 -1.44 19.76 -8.56
N ALA A 340 -2.70 19.33 -8.67
CA ALA A 340 -3.78 20.18 -9.18
C ALA A 340 -4.00 21.39 -8.26
N CYS A 341 -3.72 21.21 -6.96
CA CYS A 341 -3.54 22.22 -5.95
C CYS A 341 -4.79 23.07 -5.70
N SER A 342 -5.90 22.48 -5.27
CA SER A 342 -7.01 23.24 -4.69
C SER A 342 -6.57 23.92 -3.38
N PRO A 343 -7.36 24.86 -2.82
CA PRO A 343 -7.12 25.38 -1.48
C PRO A 343 -7.08 24.30 -0.39
N ASP A 344 -7.65 23.12 -0.64
CA ASP A 344 -7.71 21.99 0.28
C ASP A 344 -6.74 20.86 -0.11
N SER A 345 -5.78 21.10 -1.01
CA SER A 345 -4.73 20.15 -1.39
C SER A 345 -3.91 19.67 -0.19
N GLU A 346 -3.53 18.39 -0.14
CA GLU A 346 -2.55 17.88 0.83
C GLU A 346 -1.16 18.53 0.69
N HIS A 347 -0.92 19.20 -0.43
CA HIS A 347 0.32 19.89 -0.77
C HIS A 347 0.21 21.41 -0.71
N ILE A 348 -0.89 21.97 -0.17
CA ILE A 348 -1.18 23.41 -0.18
C ILE A 348 -0.05 24.27 0.42
N ASP A 349 0.72 23.75 1.37
CA ASP A 349 1.82 24.47 2.01
C ASP A 349 3.07 24.61 1.13
N LEU A 350 3.18 23.79 0.09
CA LEU A 350 4.31 23.84 -0.85
C LEU A 350 4.19 25.05 -1.79
N PRO A 351 5.32 25.71 -2.14
CA PRO A 351 5.30 26.88 -3.02
C PRO A 351 4.58 26.65 -4.34
N GLN A 352 4.69 25.45 -4.91
CA GLN A 352 4.03 25.08 -6.17
C GLN A 352 2.50 25.10 -6.09
N CYS A 353 1.91 24.79 -4.92
CA CYS A 353 0.46 24.83 -4.75
C CYS A 353 -0.07 26.19 -4.33
N LYS A 354 0.67 26.98 -3.55
CA LYS A 354 0.24 28.32 -3.12
C LYS A 354 -0.13 29.24 -4.28
N ALA A 355 0.63 29.20 -5.37
CA ALA A 355 0.35 30.02 -6.55
C ALA A 355 -0.75 29.44 -7.47
N LYS A 356 -0.97 28.12 -7.41
CA LYS A 356 -1.92 27.41 -8.27
C LYS A 356 -3.33 27.38 -7.66
N SER A 357 -3.46 27.33 -6.34
CA SER A 357 -4.75 27.25 -5.64
C SER A 357 -5.69 28.41 -5.88
N VAL A 358 -5.17 29.61 -6.07
CA VAL A 358 -5.97 30.79 -6.43
C VAL A 358 -6.57 30.70 -7.85
N LYS A 359 -6.07 29.80 -8.69
CA LYS A 359 -6.54 29.54 -10.05
C LYS A 359 -7.25 28.18 -10.17
N TYR A 360 -7.43 27.47 -9.05
CA TYR A 360 -8.06 26.17 -9.07
C TYR A 360 -9.51 26.34 -9.54
N ALA A 361 -9.85 25.66 -10.63
CA ALA A 361 -11.12 25.83 -11.32
C ALA A 361 -11.74 24.47 -11.66
N CYS A 362 -11.51 23.46 -10.82
CA CYS A 362 -12.17 22.17 -11.01
C CYS A 362 -13.69 22.33 -10.92
N ASN A 363 -14.36 21.84 -11.95
CA ASN A 363 -15.81 21.70 -12.08
C ASN A 363 -16.07 20.62 -13.16
N PRO A 364 -17.31 20.11 -13.29
CA PRO A 364 -17.57 19.00 -14.22
C PRO A 364 -17.22 19.30 -15.68
N GLU A 365 -17.39 20.55 -16.13
CA GLU A 365 -17.06 20.97 -17.50
C GLU A 365 -15.55 20.98 -17.74
N ASN A 366 -14.78 21.56 -16.82
CA ASN A 366 -13.33 21.61 -16.89
C ASN A 366 -12.72 20.21 -16.73
N TYR A 367 -13.26 19.37 -15.84
CA TYR A 367 -12.83 17.98 -15.67
C TYR A 367 -13.06 17.14 -16.94
N ALA A 368 -14.21 17.31 -17.60
CA ALA A 368 -14.51 16.63 -18.85
C ALA A 368 -13.53 17.02 -19.99
N SER A 369 -13.02 18.25 -19.94
CA SER A 369 -12.06 18.78 -20.93
C SER A 369 -10.62 18.34 -20.64
N ASP A 370 -10.18 18.45 -19.39
CA ASP A 370 -8.86 17.97 -18.93
C ASP A 370 -8.94 17.47 -17.48
N PRO A 371 -8.87 16.16 -17.23
CA PRO A 371 -8.94 15.59 -15.88
C PRO A 371 -7.88 16.10 -14.90
N ARG A 372 -6.75 16.63 -15.38
CA ARG A 372 -5.63 17.11 -14.55
C ARG A 372 -5.87 18.47 -13.91
N VAL A 373 -6.94 19.17 -14.28
CA VAL A 373 -7.34 20.43 -13.64
C VAL A 373 -7.97 20.20 -12.27
N CYS A 374 -8.35 18.96 -11.97
CA CYS A 374 -8.93 18.54 -10.71
C CYS A 374 -7.95 17.71 -9.91
N GLU A 375 -7.98 17.88 -8.59
CA GLU A 375 -7.34 16.93 -7.69
C GLU A 375 -7.99 15.56 -7.86
N LYS A 376 -7.20 14.48 -7.74
CA LYS A 376 -7.78 13.13 -7.82
C LYS A 376 -8.85 12.91 -6.75
N GLY A 377 -8.69 13.52 -5.57
CA GLY A 377 -9.64 13.46 -4.47
C GLY A 377 -10.83 14.41 -4.54
N ASP A 378 -10.89 15.37 -5.47
CA ASP A 378 -11.97 16.37 -5.53
C ASP A 378 -13.20 15.85 -6.30
N LEU A 379 -13.95 14.95 -5.69
CA LEU A 379 -15.12 14.31 -6.33
C LEU A 379 -16.26 15.31 -6.58
N SER A 380 -16.42 16.32 -5.72
CA SER A 380 -17.42 17.37 -5.91
C SER A 380 -17.10 18.29 -7.09
N GLY A 381 -15.84 18.66 -7.24
CA GLY A 381 -15.38 19.38 -8.42
C GLY A 381 -15.56 18.56 -9.69
N LYS A 382 -15.30 17.25 -9.66
CA LYS A 382 -15.45 16.36 -10.83
C LYS A 382 -16.91 16.10 -11.23
N PHE A 383 -17.78 15.85 -10.24
CA PHE A 383 -19.12 15.27 -10.46
C PHE A 383 -20.29 16.10 -9.92
N GLY A 384 -19.99 17.21 -9.24
CA GLY A 384 -20.97 18.01 -8.52
C GLY A 384 -21.20 17.56 -7.09
N ASN A 385 -21.94 18.37 -6.34
CA ASN A 385 -22.35 18.07 -4.97
C ASN A 385 -23.37 16.93 -4.94
N LEU A 386 -23.45 16.25 -3.80
CA LEU A 386 -24.53 15.32 -3.49
C LEU A 386 -25.77 16.14 -3.07
N VAL A 387 -26.77 16.21 -3.94
CA VAL A 387 -28.03 16.97 -3.71
C VAL A 387 -29.09 16.02 -3.17
N LEU A 388 -29.69 16.37 -2.03
CA LEU A 388 -30.76 15.56 -1.42
C LEU A 388 -32.04 15.60 -2.27
N ASN A 389 -32.70 14.45 -2.40
CA ASN A 389 -34.07 14.39 -2.90
C ASN A 389 -35.10 14.73 -1.78
N ASP A 390 -36.39 14.67 -2.11
CA ASP A 390 -37.49 14.98 -1.17
C ASP A 390 -37.52 14.03 0.05
N GLU A 391 -36.97 12.81 -0.07
CA GLU A 391 -36.82 11.86 1.04
C GLU A 391 -35.50 12.01 1.81
N GLN A 392 -34.72 13.07 1.56
CA GLN A 392 -33.41 13.32 2.15
C GLN A 392 -32.37 12.24 1.80
N LYS A 393 -32.44 11.68 0.60
CA LYS A 393 -31.52 10.63 0.13
C LYS A 393 -30.74 11.08 -1.10
N VAL A 394 -29.61 10.43 -1.29
CA VAL A 394 -28.78 10.57 -2.48
C VAL A 394 -28.52 9.19 -3.05
N THR A 395 -28.85 9.03 -4.33
CA THR A 395 -28.44 7.90 -5.14
C THR A 395 -27.79 8.41 -6.41
N GLY A 396 -26.61 7.91 -6.75
CA GLY A 396 -25.89 8.35 -7.94
C GLY A 396 -24.87 7.33 -8.42
N SER A 397 -24.53 7.42 -9.69
CA SER A 397 -23.44 6.65 -10.28
C SER A 397 -22.68 7.51 -11.29
N TRP A 398 -21.37 7.50 -11.19
CA TRP A 398 -20.45 8.30 -11.99
C TRP A 398 -19.32 7.42 -12.50
N VAL A 399 -18.71 7.82 -13.61
CA VAL A 399 -17.50 7.18 -14.13
C VAL A 399 -16.37 8.19 -14.02
N ASP A 400 -15.43 7.94 -13.12
CA ASP A 400 -14.20 8.70 -13.00
C ASP A 400 -13.13 8.01 -13.85
N LYS A 401 -12.69 8.66 -14.93
CA LYS A 401 -11.61 8.13 -15.78
C LYS A 401 -10.22 8.43 -15.19
N HIS A 402 -10.18 9.26 -14.15
CA HIS A 402 -9.00 9.73 -13.46
C HIS A 402 -9.20 9.63 -11.94
N ALA A 403 -9.79 8.52 -11.51
CA ALA A 403 -9.81 8.14 -10.10
C ALA A 403 -8.36 7.87 -9.65
N PRO A 404 -8.08 7.94 -8.34
CA PRO A 404 -6.93 7.24 -7.79
C PRO A 404 -6.89 5.80 -8.33
N LEU A 405 -5.71 5.27 -8.62
CA LEU A 405 -5.54 3.87 -8.93
C LEU A 405 -5.93 3.02 -7.71
N PRO A 406 -6.37 1.77 -7.88
CA PRO A 406 -6.51 0.83 -6.76
C PRO A 406 -5.25 0.76 -5.90
N SER A 407 -4.07 0.80 -6.54
CA SER A 407 -2.77 0.83 -5.87
C SER A 407 -2.43 2.16 -5.19
N GLU A 408 -3.12 3.26 -5.49
CA GLU A 408 -2.94 4.53 -4.77
C GLU A 408 -3.75 4.56 -3.46
N ASN A 409 -4.82 3.75 -3.34
CA ASN A 409 -5.62 3.69 -2.13
C ASN A 409 -4.78 3.28 -0.91
N ARG A 410 -5.18 3.77 0.26
CA ARG A 410 -4.53 3.49 1.54
C ARG A 410 -5.61 3.29 2.59
N PRO A 411 -5.45 2.34 3.54
CA PRO A 411 -6.38 2.20 4.67
C PRO A 411 -6.50 3.47 5.54
N SER A 412 -5.54 4.39 5.42
CA SER A 412 -5.60 5.70 6.07
C SER A 412 -6.45 6.71 5.30
N TRP A 413 -7.02 6.40 4.15
CA TRP A 413 -7.87 7.34 3.42
C TRP A 413 -9.27 7.35 3.97
N SER A 414 -9.95 8.48 3.75
CA SER A 414 -11.33 8.66 4.12
C SER A 414 -12.11 9.42 3.06
N ILE A 415 -13.41 9.16 2.97
CA ILE A 415 -14.32 10.12 2.36
C ILE A 415 -14.83 11.04 3.45
N VAL A 416 -14.73 12.35 3.19
CA VAL A 416 -15.30 13.39 4.05
C VAL A 416 -16.46 14.04 3.32
N LEU A 417 -17.60 14.08 4.00
CA LEU A 417 -18.77 14.84 3.58
C LEU A 417 -18.76 16.21 4.24
N HIS A 418 -18.96 17.25 3.45
CA HIS A 418 -19.06 18.62 3.91
C HIS A 418 -20.48 19.12 3.72
N ALA A 419 -21.11 19.57 4.79
CA ALA A 419 -22.39 20.27 4.70
C ALA A 419 -22.20 21.61 3.99
N VAL A 420 -22.94 21.84 2.90
CA VAL A 420 -22.92 23.12 2.17
C VAL A 420 -23.91 24.08 2.84
N CYS A 421 -23.36 25.17 3.35
CA CYS A 421 -24.04 26.19 4.14
C CYS A 421 -23.90 27.53 3.42
N ASP A 422 -24.73 27.73 2.39
CA ASP A 422 -24.66 28.84 1.45
C ASP A 422 -23.27 28.94 0.78
N HIS A 423 -22.43 29.88 1.23
CA HIS A 423 -21.08 30.11 0.71
C HIS A 423 -19.98 29.43 1.55
N HIS A 424 -20.36 28.66 2.57
CA HIS A 424 -19.46 27.97 3.48
C HIS A 424 -19.64 26.45 3.38
N ALA A 425 -18.59 25.68 3.64
CA ALA A 425 -18.68 24.23 3.71
C ALA A 425 -17.95 23.72 4.96
N THR A 426 -18.59 22.83 5.72
CA THR A 426 -18.05 22.32 6.99
C THR A 426 -18.00 20.80 7.02
N ARG A 427 -16.88 20.23 7.47
CA ARG A 427 -16.68 18.77 7.56
C ARG A 427 -17.58 18.22 8.67
N PHE A 428 -18.57 17.40 8.30
CA PHE A 428 -19.59 16.98 9.28
C PHE A 428 -19.70 15.46 9.45
N ALA A 429 -19.39 14.67 8.43
CA ALA A 429 -19.38 13.21 8.49
C ALA A 429 -18.23 12.66 7.65
N CYS A 430 -17.68 11.52 8.05
CA CYS A 430 -16.58 10.89 7.32
C CYS A 430 -16.51 9.40 7.60
N ALA A 431 -15.97 8.64 6.66
CA ALA A 431 -15.81 7.20 6.74
C ALA A 431 -14.44 6.78 6.19
N LYS A 432 -13.83 5.75 6.79
CA LYS A 432 -12.62 5.14 6.24
C LYS A 432 -12.94 4.27 5.03
N GLU A 433 -11.92 4.06 4.23
CA GLU A 433 -11.93 3.05 3.18
C GLU A 433 -11.98 1.63 3.77
N GLU A 434 -12.76 0.75 3.14
CA GLU A 434 -12.77 -0.69 3.37
C GLU A 434 -12.80 -1.39 2.00
N GLU A 435 -11.98 -2.43 1.82
CA GLU A 435 -12.04 -3.28 0.62
C GLU A 435 -13.38 -4.05 0.59
N ALA A 436 -14.01 -4.12 -0.60
CA ALA A 436 -15.42 -4.50 -0.78
C ALA A 436 -15.71 -6.01 -0.83
#